data_AF-A0A532UPU1-F1
#
_entry.id   AF-A0A532UPU1-F1
#
_cell.length_a   1.000
_cell.length_b   1.000
_cell.length_c   1.000
_cell.angle_alpha   90.00
_cell.angle_beta   90.00
_cell.angle_gamma   90.00
#
_symmetry.space_group_name_H-M   'P 1'
#
loop_
_entity.id
_entity.type
_entity.pdbx_description
1 polymer ?
#
loop_
_entity_poly.entity_id
_entity_poly.type
_entity_poly.pdbx_seq_one_letter_code
_entity_poly.pdbx_strand_id
1 'polypeptide(L)'
;MKQRAISRTVMLALIIVLMTLTHVSAGSAKRGIQGDWQLQVDVDGQQLASILSLSKNADGTLKGEWLSFWGITELREIKYESRQLSFVMTIRLDEGDTDTKFAGSVRQGELSGVFSNYAGEYKARGKRLRRMPFVAGNWETKLKVGDREFTANLIVKANEQGKLSAEWQSQWGEHEISNVQFKAGKLTFDRKSKFQDRQWESSFDGTVKGHTLSGTFKSERGGITLEGKRAGAAIIGQWELEITSDSGSRKQLLRVLPDLSARYGAISIEKVDIDGNNVAFKTTLEFGDQTFDIGFTGRIKAMKLSGEITTSRGTSKVTGERRRRTPAKPNTTRLRKTSRRPDILYVPTPQDVVDKMLELAQVTKDDLVYDLGCGDGRIVVTAAKKYGCKAIGYDIARKRVRESLANVEKSNVGHLVRIKQEDVFTLDLSKASVITLYLLPELNVRLIPQLEKLKPGSRIVSHDFDMKGVKPDKVIKVHSSDGDWAEHTVYLWTAPLKIEEAE
;
A
#
# COMPACT_ATOMS: atom_id res chain seq x y z
N MET A 1 27.41 -0.53 -72.02
CA MET A 1 28.30 -0.06 -70.93
C MET A 1 28.38 1.47 -71.06
N LYS A 2 28.04 2.35 -70.12
CA LYS A 2 27.98 2.31 -68.65
C LYS A 2 26.75 3.10 -68.15
N GLN A 3 26.25 2.69 -66.99
CA GLN A 3 25.09 3.18 -66.28
C GLN A 3 25.23 4.64 -65.80
N ARG A 4 24.12 5.39 -65.88
CA ARG A 4 23.92 6.71 -65.28
C ARG A 4 23.62 6.58 -63.80
N ALA A 5 24.21 7.46 -63.01
CA ALA A 5 23.93 7.67 -61.59
C ALA A 5 22.45 8.08 -61.39
N ILE A 6 21.76 7.40 -60.48
CA ILE A 6 20.43 7.78 -60.00
C ILE A 6 20.59 8.28 -58.56
N SER A 7 20.33 9.58 -58.39
CA SER A 7 20.17 10.24 -57.10
C SER A 7 18.95 9.65 -56.37
N ARG A 8 19.15 9.20 -55.12
CA ARG A 8 18.07 8.76 -54.23
C ARG A 8 17.51 9.95 -53.47
N THR A 9 16.36 10.46 -53.91
CA THR A 9 15.50 11.34 -53.10
C THR A 9 14.52 10.47 -52.34
N VAL A 10 14.66 10.37 -51.02
CA VAL A 10 13.70 9.69 -50.13
C VAL A 10 12.59 10.67 -49.80
N MET A 11 11.39 10.44 -50.35
CA MET A 11 10.18 11.20 -50.05
C MET A 11 9.53 10.62 -48.79
N LEU A 12 9.49 11.42 -47.72
CA LEU A 12 8.87 11.09 -46.43
C LEU A 12 7.34 11.21 -46.56
N ALA A 13 6.62 10.08 -46.65
CA ALA A 13 5.16 10.08 -46.67
C ALA A 13 4.61 10.23 -45.24
N LEU A 14 4.07 11.41 -44.94
CA LEU A 14 3.37 11.73 -43.69
C LEU A 14 1.92 11.22 -43.79
N ILE A 15 1.61 10.07 -43.20
CA ILE A 15 0.23 9.56 -43.10
C ILE A 15 -0.45 10.25 -41.90
N ILE A 16 -1.29 11.24 -42.18
CA ILE A 16 -2.22 11.83 -41.20
C ILE A 16 -3.51 10.99 -41.21
N VAL A 17 -3.70 10.15 -40.18
CA VAL A 17 -4.99 9.51 -39.91
C VAL A 17 -5.80 10.42 -38.99
N LEU A 18 -6.82 11.07 -39.57
CA LEU A 18 -7.84 11.83 -38.84
C LEU A 18 -8.88 10.82 -38.32
N MET A 19 -8.82 10.49 -37.02
CA MET A 19 -9.86 9.67 -36.36
C MET A 19 -10.87 10.58 -35.64
N THR A 20 -12.13 10.41 -36.00
CA THR A 20 -13.30 11.07 -35.41
C THR A 20 -13.44 10.73 -33.93
N LEU A 21 -13.68 11.76 -33.11
CA LEU A 21 -13.97 11.61 -31.68
C LEU A 21 -15.35 10.99 -31.48
N THR A 22 -15.39 9.71 -31.12
CA THR A 22 -16.52 9.14 -30.38
C THR A 22 -16.28 9.36 -28.89
N HIS A 23 -17.19 10.07 -28.23
CA HIS A 23 -17.13 10.28 -26.78
C HIS A 23 -17.35 8.95 -26.05
N VAL A 24 -16.26 8.41 -25.48
CA VAL A 24 -16.31 7.27 -24.57
C VAL A 24 -15.79 7.70 -23.19
N SER A 25 -16.67 7.50 -22.20
CA SER A 25 -16.50 7.61 -20.74
C SER A 25 -15.09 7.90 -20.22
N ALA A 26 -14.94 9.05 -19.55
CA ALA A 26 -13.75 9.54 -18.86
C ALA A 26 -13.35 8.73 -17.60
N GLY A 27 -13.61 7.42 -17.57
CA GLY A 27 -13.30 6.53 -16.43
C GLY A 27 -11.87 5.96 -16.42
N SER A 28 -11.16 5.98 -17.55
CA SER A 28 -9.86 5.28 -17.70
C SER A 28 -8.62 6.18 -17.53
N ALA A 29 -8.75 7.49 -17.76
CA ALA A 29 -7.61 8.43 -17.81
C ALA A 29 -6.89 8.69 -16.47
N LYS A 30 -7.40 8.19 -15.33
CA LYS A 30 -6.87 8.48 -13.98
C LYS A 30 -5.92 7.43 -13.40
N ARG A 31 -5.71 6.27 -14.02
CA ARG A 31 -4.83 5.22 -13.47
C ARG A 31 -3.45 5.27 -14.14
N GLY A 32 -2.42 5.66 -13.37
CA GLY A 32 -1.01 5.58 -13.80
C GLY A 32 -0.55 4.15 -14.08
N ILE A 33 0.68 3.95 -14.58
CA ILE A 33 1.17 2.63 -15.04
C ILE A 33 1.23 1.54 -13.96
N GLN A 34 1.34 1.92 -12.68
CA GLN A 34 1.49 0.99 -11.54
C GLN A 34 0.41 -0.09 -11.46
N GLY A 35 0.81 -1.31 -11.11
CA GLY A 35 -0.02 -2.50 -11.02
C GLY A 35 0.63 -3.66 -11.77
N ASP A 36 -0.05 -4.80 -11.76
CA ASP A 36 0.38 -5.97 -12.50
C ASP A 36 -0.27 -5.98 -13.88
N TRP A 37 0.51 -6.32 -14.89
CA TRP A 37 0.09 -6.46 -16.27
C TRP A 37 0.41 -7.87 -16.72
N GLN A 38 -0.58 -8.58 -17.25
CA GLN A 38 -0.35 -9.88 -17.88
C GLN A 38 -0.04 -9.62 -19.34
N LEU A 39 1.16 -10.01 -19.77
CA LEU A 39 1.65 -9.89 -21.14
C LEU A 39 1.77 -11.28 -21.76
N GLN A 40 1.49 -11.35 -23.06
CA GLN A 40 1.90 -12.42 -23.95
C GLN A 40 3.05 -11.87 -24.80
N VAL A 41 4.18 -12.58 -24.79
CA VAL A 41 5.36 -12.26 -25.60
C VAL A 41 5.47 -13.29 -26.71
N ASP A 42 5.55 -12.82 -27.95
CA ASP A 42 5.74 -13.64 -29.13
C ASP A 42 7.23 -13.90 -29.34
N VAL A 43 7.66 -15.14 -29.09
CA VAL A 43 9.03 -15.61 -29.30
C VAL A 43 8.96 -16.71 -30.34
N ASP A 44 9.40 -16.40 -31.56
CA ASP A 44 9.45 -17.33 -32.70
C ASP A 44 8.13 -18.07 -32.96
N GLY A 45 6.99 -17.37 -32.81
CA GLY A 45 5.65 -17.92 -33.01
C GLY A 45 5.03 -18.56 -31.77
N GLN A 46 5.77 -18.67 -30.67
CA GLN A 46 5.25 -19.16 -29.38
C GLN A 46 4.85 -18.00 -28.47
N GLN A 47 3.67 -18.12 -27.86
CA GLN A 47 3.15 -17.11 -26.93
C GLN A 47 3.56 -17.44 -25.49
N LEU A 48 4.41 -16.60 -24.91
CA LEU A 48 4.88 -16.76 -23.54
C LEU A 48 4.18 -15.79 -22.60
N ALA A 49 3.40 -16.35 -21.68
CA ALA A 49 2.74 -15.59 -20.64
C ALA A 49 3.75 -15.09 -19.60
N SER A 50 3.69 -13.80 -19.27
CA SER A 50 4.52 -13.16 -18.25
C SER A 50 3.73 -12.08 -17.51
N ILE A 51 4.20 -11.69 -16.32
CA ILE A 51 3.63 -10.56 -15.57
C ILE A 51 4.68 -9.47 -15.42
N LEU A 52 4.34 -8.27 -15.91
CA LEU A 52 5.03 -7.04 -15.56
C LEU A 52 4.39 -6.46 -14.31
N SER A 53 5.10 -6.49 -13.18
CA SER A 53 4.67 -5.86 -11.94
C SER A 53 5.34 -4.51 -11.77
N LEU A 54 4.56 -3.43 -11.73
CA LEU A 54 5.07 -2.07 -11.54
C LEU A 54 4.53 -1.46 -10.24
N SER A 55 5.44 -0.90 -9.45
CA SER A 55 5.16 -0.21 -8.19
C SER A 55 5.94 1.10 -8.12
N LYS A 56 5.86 1.80 -6.98
CA LYS A 56 6.69 2.98 -6.73
C LYS A 56 7.48 2.77 -5.45
N ASN A 57 8.71 3.25 -5.47
CA ASN A 57 9.52 3.44 -4.28
C ASN A 57 8.97 4.62 -3.44
N ALA A 58 9.48 4.76 -2.23
CA ALA A 58 9.17 5.84 -1.29
C ALA A 58 9.31 7.24 -1.91
N ASP A 59 10.38 7.45 -2.67
CA ASP A 59 10.73 8.68 -3.38
C ASP A 59 9.82 8.96 -4.61
N GLY A 60 8.93 8.04 -4.95
CA GLY A 60 8.00 8.14 -6.08
C GLY A 60 8.55 7.65 -7.42
N THR A 61 9.82 7.21 -7.48
CA THR A 61 10.41 6.54 -8.64
C THR A 61 9.73 5.20 -8.90
N LEU A 62 9.71 4.75 -10.16
CA LEU A 62 9.15 3.45 -10.50
C LEU A 62 10.12 2.33 -10.11
N LYS A 63 9.55 1.28 -9.52
CA LYS A 63 10.18 -0.02 -9.30
C LYS A 63 9.38 -1.05 -10.08
N GLY A 64 10.04 -2.06 -10.64
CA GLY A 64 9.34 -3.13 -11.33
C GLY A 64 10.08 -4.45 -11.33
N GLU A 65 9.30 -5.48 -11.57
CA GLU A 65 9.74 -6.86 -11.70
C GLU A 65 9.05 -7.49 -12.91
N TRP A 66 9.79 -8.33 -13.62
CA TRP A 66 9.28 -9.21 -14.66
C TRP A 66 9.17 -10.62 -14.09
N LEU A 67 7.95 -11.16 -14.05
CA LEU A 67 7.66 -12.51 -13.57
C LEU A 67 7.42 -13.39 -14.79
N SER A 68 8.43 -14.15 -15.16
CA SER A 68 8.37 -15.12 -16.25
C SER A 68 8.25 -16.54 -15.71
N PHE A 69 8.13 -17.52 -16.61
CA PHE A 69 8.24 -18.92 -16.25
C PHE A 69 9.58 -19.27 -15.58
N TRP A 70 10.66 -18.62 -16.03
CA TRP A 70 12.03 -18.90 -15.58
C TRP A 70 12.31 -18.35 -14.18
N GLY A 71 11.66 -17.25 -13.81
CA GLY A 71 11.76 -16.67 -12.48
C GLY A 71 11.41 -15.19 -12.46
N ILE A 72 11.91 -14.53 -11.42
CA ILE A 72 11.75 -13.09 -11.19
C ILE A 72 12.99 -12.36 -11.68
N THR A 73 12.80 -11.36 -12.53
CA THR A 73 13.87 -10.46 -12.99
C THR A 73 13.55 -9.03 -12.57
N GLU A 74 14.49 -8.35 -11.94
CA GLU A 74 14.32 -6.94 -11.59
C GLU A 74 14.47 -6.04 -12.82
N LEU A 75 13.70 -4.97 -12.87
CA LEU A 75 13.75 -3.99 -13.95
C LEU A 75 14.66 -2.81 -13.59
N ARG A 76 15.42 -2.34 -14.57
CA ARG A 76 16.29 -1.17 -14.52
C ARG A 76 15.80 -0.11 -15.49
N GLU A 77 16.21 1.14 -15.28
CA GLU A 77 15.93 2.27 -16.18
C GLU A 77 14.45 2.45 -16.56
N ILE A 78 13.55 2.23 -15.61
CA ILE A 78 12.10 2.28 -15.85
C ILE A 78 11.67 3.73 -16.09
N LYS A 79 11.17 4.04 -17.28
CA LYS A 79 10.66 5.36 -17.66
C LYS A 79 9.21 5.24 -18.11
N TYR A 80 8.34 6.12 -17.60
CA TYR A 80 6.95 6.20 -18.05
C TYR A 80 6.48 7.63 -18.20
N GLU A 81 6.38 8.09 -19.45
CA GLU A 81 6.02 9.46 -19.80
C GLU A 81 5.11 9.45 -21.03
N SER A 82 4.10 10.32 -21.05
CA SER A 82 3.18 10.44 -22.21
C SER A 82 2.60 9.10 -22.70
N ARG A 83 2.32 8.19 -21.75
CA ARG A 83 1.85 6.82 -21.98
C ARG A 83 2.85 5.87 -22.65
N GLN A 84 4.08 6.29 -22.88
CA GLN A 84 5.19 5.44 -23.31
C GLN A 84 5.87 4.84 -22.08
N LEU A 85 6.17 3.55 -22.14
CA LEU A 85 6.89 2.80 -21.12
C LEU A 85 8.17 2.24 -21.74
N SER A 86 9.30 2.43 -21.07
CA SER A 86 10.51 1.69 -21.35
C SER A 86 11.18 1.20 -20.07
N PHE A 87 11.93 0.11 -20.19
CA PHE A 87 12.76 -0.45 -19.11
C PHE A 87 13.80 -1.40 -19.71
N VAL A 88 14.79 -1.76 -18.90
CA VAL A 88 15.82 -2.75 -19.22
C VAL A 88 15.74 -3.88 -18.21
N MET A 89 15.91 -5.11 -18.66
CA MET A 89 16.06 -6.28 -17.78
C MET A 89 17.18 -7.16 -18.29
N THR A 90 17.87 -7.85 -17.40
CA THR A 90 18.92 -8.81 -17.77
C THR A 90 18.33 -10.21 -17.73
N ILE A 91 18.39 -10.91 -18.85
CA ILE A 91 17.96 -12.31 -18.98
C ILE A 91 19.15 -13.15 -19.41
N ARG A 92 19.13 -14.44 -19.10
CA ARG A 92 20.16 -15.38 -19.57
C ARG A 92 19.72 -16.03 -20.87
N LEU A 93 20.54 -15.90 -21.90
CA LEU A 93 20.43 -16.57 -23.19
C LEU A 93 21.63 -17.52 -23.37
N ASP A 94 21.73 -18.20 -24.52
CA ASP A 94 22.77 -19.19 -24.80
C ASP A 94 24.20 -18.63 -24.67
N GLU A 95 24.40 -17.37 -25.04
CA GLU A 95 25.71 -16.67 -24.94
C GLU A 95 25.95 -16.04 -23.55
N GLY A 96 25.02 -16.23 -22.61
CA GLY A 96 25.11 -15.70 -21.25
C GLY A 96 24.12 -14.58 -20.95
N ASP A 97 24.46 -13.75 -19.97
CA ASP A 97 23.60 -12.68 -19.48
C ASP A 97 23.50 -11.55 -20.50
N THR A 98 22.26 -11.14 -20.79
CA THR A 98 21.93 -10.23 -21.88
C THR A 98 20.92 -9.19 -21.45
N ASP A 99 21.27 -7.93 -21.70
CA ASP A 99 20.35 -6.82 -21.50
C ASP A 99 19.30 -6.79 -22.61
N THR A 100 18.05 -7.00 -22.20
CA THR A 100 16.87 -6.92 -23.05
C THR A 100 16.09 -5.66 -22.71
N LYS A 101 15.88 -4.83 -23.73
CA LYS A 101 15.18 -3.55 -23.60
C LYS A 101 13.73 -3.72 -23.99
N PHE A 102 12.83 -3.09 -23.25
CA PHE A 102 11.42 -2.98 -23.64
C PHE A 102 11.10 -1.54 -24.01
N ALA A 103 10.37 -1.36 -25.12
CA ALA A 103 9.75 -0.09 -25.49
C ALA A 103 8.30 -0.33 -25.91
N GLY A 104 7.36 0.38 -25.28
CA GLY A 104 5.95 0.18 -25.52
C GLY A 104 5.07 1.35 -25.09
N SER A 105 3.76 1.19 -25.29
CA SER A 105 2.77 2.20 -24.96
C SER A 105 1.54 1.61 -24.30
N VAL A 106 0.88 2.41 -23.47
CA VAL A 106 -0.40 2.06 -22.83
C VAL A 106 -1.54 2.84 -23.45
N ARG A 107 -2.52 2.12 -24.00
CA ARG A 107 -3.74 2.69 -24.56
C ARG A 107 -4.94 1.89 -24.08
N GLN A 108 -5.98 2.57 -23.61
CA GLN A 108 -7.24 1.96 -23.18
C GLN A 108 -7.13 0.80 -22.15
N GLY A 109 -6.07 0.78 -21.34
CA GLY A 109 -5.85 -0.29 -20.35
C GLY A 109 -5.12 -1.52 -20.90
N GLU A 110 -4.66 -1.44 -22.14
CA GLU A 110 -3.80 -2.41 -22.81
C GLU A 110 -2.38 -1.85 -22.93
N LEU A 111 -1.40 -2.72 -22.78
CA LEU A 111 0.02 -2.44 -22.96
C LEU A 111 0.49 -3.19 -24.20
N SER A 112 1.15 -2.50 -25.12
CA SER A 112 1.79 -3.11 -26.28
C SER A 112 3.21 -2.58 -26.43
N GLY A 113 4.14 -3.40 -26.88
CA GLY A 113 5.52 -2.99 -27.09
C GLY A 113 6.36 -4.09 -27.72
N VAL A 114 7.66 -3.83 -27.75
CA VAL A 114 8.67 -4.72 -28.32
C VAL A 114 9.80 -4.87 -27.31
N PHE A 115 10.20 -6.11 -27.07
CA PHE A 115 11.47 -6.44 -26.43
C PHE A 115 12.56 -6.55 -27.49
N SER A 116 13.74 -6.01 -27.25
CA SER A 116 14.87 -6.11 -28.17
C SER A 116 16.17 -6.44 -27.44
N ASN A 117 16.96 -7.33 -28.04
CA ASN A 117 18.30 -7.71 -27.61
C ASN A 117 19.11 -8.19 -28.83
N TYR A 118 20.27 -8.84 -28.62
CA TYR A 118 21.11 -9.32 -29.74
C TYR A 118 20.45 -10.43 -30.57
N ALA A 119 19.54 -11.21 -29.98
CA ALA A 119 18.88 -12.34 -30.63
C ALA A 119 17.68 -11.91 -31.50
N GLY A 120 17.14 -10.70 -31.28
CA GLY A 120 16.10 -10.15 -32.14
C GLY A 120 15.11 -9.24 -31.41
N GLU A 121 13.94 -9.10 -32.04
CA GLU A 121 12.81 -8.30 -31.54
C GLU A 121 11.58 -9.18 -31.29
N TYR A 122 11.00 -9.07 -30.10
CA TYR A 122 9.87 -9.88 -29.65
C TYR A 122 8.69 -8.99 -29.28
N LYS A 123 7.57 -9.17 -29.97
CA LYS A 123 6.37 -8.35 -29.74
C LYS A 123 5.69 -8.81 -28.46
N ALA A 124 5.25 -7.85 -27.66
CA ALA A 124 4.49 -8.12 -26.45
C ALA A 124 3.19 -7.33 -26.42
N ARG A 125 2.11 -8.00 -25.99
CA ARG A 125 0.81 -7.39 -25.78
C ARG A 125 0.20 -7.89 -24.49
N GLY A 126 -0.48 -7.03 -23.77
CA GLY A 126 -1.00 -7.39 -22.46
C GLY A 126 -2.07 -6.47 -21.95
N LYS A 127 -2.73 -6.92 -20.89
CA LYS A 127 -3.78 -6.18 -20.20
C LYS A 127 -3.45 -6.06 -18.73
N ARG A 128 -3.91 -4.98 -18.12
CA ARG A 128 -3.77 -4.79 -16.69
C ARG A 128 -4.59 -5.85 -15.95
N LEU A 129 -3.95 -6.56 -15.03
CA LEU A 129 -4.64 -7.47 -14.13
C LEU A 129 -5.52 -6.67 -13.16
N ARG A 130 -6.82 -7.00 -13.15
CA ARG A 130 -7.75 -6.42 -12.19
C ARG A 130 -7.49 -7.01 -10.82
N ARG A 131 -7.53 -6.14 -9.80
CA ARG A 131 -7.44 -6.59 -8.42
C ARG A 131 -8.78 -7.15 -7.99
N MET A 132 -8.78 -8.39 -7.52
CA MET A 132 -9.93 -8.98 -6.89
C MET A 132 -10.38 -8.12 -5.69
N PRO A 133 -11.68 -7.83 -5.56
CA PRO A 133 -12.21 -7.15 -4.39
C PRO A 133 -11.82 -7.90 -3.13
N PHE A 134 -11.30 -7.18 -2.14
CA PHE A 134 -10.80 -7.83 -0.93
C PHE A 134 -11.90 -8.58 -0.15
N VAL A 135 -13.17 -8.23 -0.32
CA VAL A 135 -14.29 -8.94 0.33
C VAL A 135 -14.58 -10.32 -0.27
N ALA A 136 -14.17 -10.58 -1.52
CA ALA A 136 -14.38 -11.88 -2.17
C ALA A 136 -13.70 -13.00 -1.39
N GLY A 137 -14.20 -14.23 -1.51
CA GLY A 137 -13.72 -15.41 -0.82
C GLY A 137 -14.72 -16.03 0.15
N ASN A 138 -14.28 -17.09 0.82
CA ASN A 138 -15.09 -17.82 1.78
C ASN A 138 -14.89 -17.27 3.21
N TRP A 139 -15.99 -17.04 3.90
CA TRP A 139 -16.06 -16.55 5.27
C TRP A 139 -16.76 -17.58 6.13
N GLU A 140 -16.03 -18.14 7.09
CA GLU A 140 -16.57 -18.98 8.16
C GLU A 140 -17.21 -18.05 9.19
N THR A 141 -18.53 -18.12 9.33
CA THR A 141 -19.31 -17.18 10.16
C THR A 141 -19.98 -17.88 11.34
N LYS A 142 -20.15 -17.10 12.41
CA LYS A 142 -20.92 -17.42 13.60
C LYS A 142 -22.00 -16.37 13.79
N LEU A 143 -23.24 -16.82 13.93
CA LEU A 143 -24.41 -16.01 14.19
C LEU A 143 -24.88 -16.24 15.62
N LYS A 144 -25.16 -15.17 16.34
CA LYS A 144 -25.69 -15.25 17.72
C LYS A 144 -27.19 -14.91 17.70
N VAL A 145 -28.02 -15.89 18.04
CA VAL A 145 -29.49 -15.74 18.11
C VAL A 145 -29.92 -16.08 19.54
N GLY A 146 -30.17 -15.05 20.34
CA GLY A 146 -30.31 -15.22 21.80
C GLY A 146 -29.03 -15.78 22.41
N ASP A 147 -29.14 -16.88 23.15
CA ASP A 147 -28.01 -17.58 23.77
C ASP A 147 -27.40 -18.69 22.90
N ARG A 148 -27.93 -18.90 21.67
CA ARG A 148 -27.45 -19.95 20.77
C ARG A 148 -26.53 -19.39 19.69
N GLU A 149 -25.47 -20.15 19.38
CA GLU A 149 -24.56 -19.89 18.26
C GLU A 149 -24.85 -20.83 17.09
N PHE A 150 -24.86 -20.27 15.87
CA PHE A 150 -25.02 -21.02 14.62
C PHE A 150 -23.85 -20.74 13.70
N THR A 151 -23.30 -21.77 13.07
CA THR A 151 -22.22 -21.63 12.09
C THR A 151 -22.77 -21.69 10.67
N ALA A 152 -22.26 -20.83 9.79
CA ALA A 152 -22.57 -20.83 8.36
C ALA A 152 -21.39 -20.29 7.55
N ASN A 153 -21.32 -20.62 6.27
CA ASN A 153 -20.33 -20.07 5.34
C ASN A 153 -20.96 -19.01 4.44
N LEU A 154 -20.36 -17.83 4.38
CA LEU A 154 -20.67 -16.79 3.41
C LEU A 154 -19.60 -16.81 2.32
N ILE A 155 -19.99 -17.15 1.10
CA ILE A 155 -19.09 -17.19 -0.05
C ILE A 155 -19.36 -15.96 -0.90
N VAL A 156 -18.43 -15.01 -0.95
CA VAL A 156 -18.55 -13.81 -1.79
C VAL A 156 -17.74 -14.02 -3.07
N LYS A 157 -18.38 -13.94 -4.24
CA LYS A 157 -17.73 -14.07 -5.55
C LYS A 157 -17.64 -12.71 -6.22
N ALA A 158 -16.62 -12.53 -7.06
CA ALA A 158 -16.46 -11.34 -7.90
C ALA A 158 -16.22 -11.78 -9.33
N ASN A 159 -17.00 -11.27 -10.28
CA ASN A 159 -16.76 -11.53 -11.70
C ASN A 159 -15.62 -10.65 -12.25
N GLU A 160 -15.29 -10.82 -13.53
CA GLU A 160 -14.24 -10.05 -14.21
C GLU A 160 -14.50 -8.53 -14.20
N GLN A 161 -15.78 -8.12 -14.20
CA GLN A 161 -16.17 -6.72 -14.08
C GLN A 161 -15.99 -6.17 -12.65
N GLY A 162 -15.78 -7.04 -11.66
CA GLY A 162 -15.72 -6.72 -10.24
C GLY A 162 -17.11 -6.62 -9.58
N LYS A 163 -18.17 -7.02 -10.28
CA LYS A 163 -19.52 -7.13 -9.71
C LYS A 163 -19.54 -8.30 -8.74
N LEU A 164 -20.14 -8.07 -7.57
CA LEU A 164 -20.20 -9.05 -6.49
C LEU A 164 -21.49 -9.86 -6.55
N SER A 165 -21.37 -11.12 -6.16
CA SER A 165 -22.48 -11.99 -5.77
C SER A 165 -22.08 -12.71 -4.48
N ALA A 166 -23.05 -13.32 -3.79
CA ALA A 166 -22.75 -14.10 -2.62
C ALA A 166 -23.70 -15.30 -2.47
N GLU A 167 -23.20 -16.34 -1.83
CA GLU A 167 -23.93 -17.55 -1.49
C GLU A 167 -23.84 -17.78 0.01
N TRP A 168 -24.93 -18.27 0.59
CA TRP A 168 -25.01 -18.59 2.01
C TRP A 168 -25.19 -20.10 2.18
N GLN A 169 -24.17 -20.75 2.74
CA GLN A 169 -24.19 -22.19 2.99
C GLN A 169 -24.39 -22.44 4.48
N SER A 170 -25.48 -23.11 4.81
CA SER A 170 -25.92 -23.39 6.18
C SER A 170 -26.43 -24.84 6.23
N GLN A 171 -26.30 -25.48 7.38
CA GLN A 171 -26.95 -26.77 7.64
C GLN A 171 -28.48 -26.63 7.84
N TRP A 172 -28.97 -25.39 7.96
CA TRP A 172 -30.35 -25.09 8.28
C TRP A 172 -30.92 -24.12 7.26
N GLY A 173 -32.03 -24.51 6.63
CA GLY A 173 -32.82 -23.66 5.76
C GLY A 173 -32.20 -23.40 4.38
N GLU A 174 -33.03 -22.84 3.51
CA GLU A 174 -32.63 -22.34 2.19
C GLU A 174 -32.46 -20.83 2.26
N HIS A 175 -31.45 -20.31 1.57
CA HIS A 175 -31.10 -18.90 1.62
C HIS A 175 -30.77 -18.36 0.24
N GLU A 176 -31.35 -17.21 -0.08
CA GLU A 176 -31.05 -16.44 -1.29
C GLU A 176 -30.45 -15.10 -0.89
N ILE A 177 -29.31 -14.72 -1.49
CA ILE A 177 -28.68 -13.43 -1.28
C ILE A 177 -28.83 -12.56 -2.53
N SER A 178 -29.22 -11.30 -2.32
CA SER A 178 -29.29 -10.27 -3.35
C SER A 178 -28.63 -8.97 -2.88
N ASN A 179 -28.52 -7.99 -3.79
CA ASN A 179 -28.05 -6.63 -3.48
C ASN A 179 -26.65 -6.56 -2.81
N VAL A 180 -25.74 -7.45 -3.20
CA VAL A 180 -24.38 -7.49 -2.64
C VAL A 180 -23.58 -6.26 -3.06
N GLN A 181 -23.18 -5.45 -2.07
CA GLN A 181 -22.39 -4.25 -2.29
C GLN A 181 -21.20 -4.22 -1.34
N PHE A 182 -20.07 -3.72 -1.84
CA PHE A 182 -18.89 -3.51 -1.02
C PHE A 182 -18.25 -2.15 -1.30
N LYS A 183 -18.20 -1.29 -0.30
CA LYS A 183 -17.62 0.04 -0.42
C LYS A 183 -16.99 0.47 0.89
N ALA A 184 -15.76 1.00 0.82
CA ALA A 184 -15.03 1.53 1.98
C ALA A 184 -14.94 0.54 3.17
N GLY A 185 -14.82 -0.76 2.91
CA GLY A 185 -14.75 -1.78 3.96
C GLY A 185 -16.12 -2.24 4.49
N LYS A 186 -17.22 -1.65 4.03
CA LYS A 186 -18.58 -2.08 4.37
C LYS A 186 -19.10 -3.08 3.35
N LEU A 187 -19.61 -4.22 3.83
CA LEU A 187 -20.31 -5.24 3.05
C LEU A 187 -21.78 -5.19 3.43
N THR A 188 -22.66 -5.01 2.44
CA THR A 188 -24.11 -5.05 2.62
C THR A 188 -24.73 -6.00 1.62
N PHE A 189 -25.79 -6.68 2.03
CA PHE A 189 -26.60 -7.53 1.15
C PHE A 189 -27.94 -7.83 1.81
N ASP A 190 -28.92 -8.21 1.01
CA ASP A 190 -30.19 -8.71 1.50
C ASP A 190 -30.20 -10.23 1.44
N ARG A 191 -30.85 -10.87 2.41
CA ARG A 191 -30.96 -12.32 2.52
C ARG A 191 -32.40 -12.71 2.82
N LYS A 192 -32.98 -13.48 1.90
CA LYS A 192 -34.24 -14.18 2.07
C LYS A 192 -33.95 -15.58 2.60
N SER A 193 -34.60 -15.95 3.69
CA SER A 193 -34.37 -17.23 4.38
C SER A 193 -35.68 -18.00 4.49
N LYS A 194 -35.64 -19.30 4.19
CA LYS A 194 -36.77 -20.22 4.30
C LYS A 194 -36.39 -21.41 5.17
N PHE A 195 -37.21 -21.72 6.15
CA PHE A 195 -37.05 -22.86 7.04
C PHE A 195 -38.41 -23.52 7.26
N GLN A 196 -38.59 -24.73 6.70
CA GLN A 196 -39.90 -25.38 6.60
C GLN A 196 -40.92 -24.43 5.96
N ASP A 197 -42.04 -24.14 6.64
CA ASP A 197 -43.10 -23.24 6.14
C ASP A 197 -42.87 -21.76 6.46
N ARG A 198 -41.76 -21.42 7.16
CA ARG A 198 -41.47 -20.04 7.56
C ARG A 198 -40.48 -19.39 6.60
N GLN A 199 -40.82 -18.20 6.13
CA GLN A 199 -39.95 -17.39 5.30
C GLN A 199 -39.84 -15.98 5.88
N TRP A 200 -38.65 -15.39 5.84
CA TRP A 200 -38.43 -14.00 6.23
C TRP A 200 -37.28 -13.39 5.46
N GLU A 201 -37.26 -12.06 5.43
CA GLU A 201 -36.20 -11.27 4.81
C GLU A 201 -35.37 -10.56 5.88
N SER A 202 -34.11 -10.33 5.56
CA SER A 202 -33.16 -9.66 6.44
C SER A 202 -32.11 -8.92 5.63
N SER A 203 -31.68 -7.77 6.12
CA SER A 203 -30.58 -7.01 5.50
C SER A 203 -29.35 -7.07 6.40
N PHE A 204 -28.19 -7.34 5.82
CA PHE A 204 -26.92 -7.38 6.51
C PHE A 204 -26.15 -6.06 6.36
N ASP A 205 -25.70 -5.50 7.49
CA ASP A 205 -24.68 -4.44 7.52
C ASP A 205 -23.42 -4.98 8.20
N GLY A 206 -22.36 -5.16 7.41
CA GLY A 206 -21.10 -5.71 7.86
C GLY A 206 -19.90 -4.82 7.58
N THR A 207 -18.85 -5.05 8.33
CA THR A 207 -17.54 -4.40 8.21
C THR A 207 -16.48 -5.47 8.04
N VAL A 208 -15.67 -5.31 6.99
CA VAL A 208 -14.52 -6.16 6.68
C VAL A 208 -13.25 -5.42 7.07
N LYS A 209 -12.46 -6.02 7.97
CA LYS A 209 -11.15 -5.51 8.38
C LYS A 209 -10.11 -6.63 8.28
N GLY A 210 -9.31 -6.63 7.22
CA GLY A 210 -8.39 -7.74 6.98
C GLY A 210 -9.15 -9.07 6.83
N HIS A 211 -8.78 -10.08 7.60
CA HIS A 211 -9.41 -11.41 7.53
C HIS A 211 -10.58 -11.59 8.50
N THR A 212 -11.13 -10.50 9.05
CA THR A 212 -12.30 -10.51 9.92
C THR A 212 -13.49 -9.80 9.29
N LEU A 213 -14.68 -10.38 9.46
CA LEU A 213 -15.97 -9.83 9.12
C LEU A 213 -16.80 -9.70 10.40
N SER A 214 -17.43 -8.55 10.62
CA SER A 214 -18.36 -8.35 11.74
C SER A 214 -19.56 -7.56 11.28
N GLY A 215 -20.76 -7.89 11.72
CA GLY A 215 -21.95 -7.17 11.29
C GLY A 215 -23.22 -7.59 12.01
N THR A 216 -24.35 -7.10 11.49
CA THR A 216 -25.66 -7.42 12.04
C THR A 216 -26.67 -7.61 10.92
N PHE A 217 -27.44 -8.69 11.00
CA PHE A 217 -28.67 -8.85 10.23
C PHE A 217 -29.80 -8.11 10.93
N LYS A 218 -30.54 -7.30 10.19
CA LYS A 218 -31.76 -6.62 10.66
C LYS A 218 -32.96 -7.27 10.00
N SER A 219 -33.98 -7.57 10.79
CA SER A 219 -35.27 -8.09 10.32
C SER A 219 -36.37 -7.65 11.28
N GLU A 220 -37.64 -7.90 10.93
CA GLU A 220 -38.78 -7.70 11.84
C GLU A 220 -38.68 -8.53 13.13
N ARG A 221 -37.86 -9.58 13.13
CA ARG A 221 -37.63 -10.48 14.27
C ARG A 221 -36.48 -10.00 15.18
N GLY A 222 -35.93 -8.81 14.93
CA GLY A 222 -34.82 -8.24 15.66
C GLY A 222 -33.46 -8.38 14.96
N GLY A 223 -32.42 -7.95 15.66
CA GLY A 223 -31.03 -7.93 15.19
C GLY A 223 -30.27 -9.20 15.55
N ILE A 224 -29.57 -9.79 14.58
CA ILE A 224 -28.69 -10.96 14.78
C ILE A 224 -27.25 -10.56 14.46
N THR A 225 -26.37 -10.61 15.45
CA THR A 225 -24.95 -10.30 15.24
C THR A 225 -24.24 -11.45 14.53
N LEU A 226 -23.31 -11.10 13.65
CA LEU A 226 -22.45 -12.03 12.94
C LEU A 226 -20.99 -11.67 13.15
N GLU A 227 -20.20 -12.68 13.44
CA GLU A 227 -18.74 -12.63 13.39
C GLU A 227 -18.25 -13.63 12.35
N GLY A 228 -17.21 -13.30 11.60
CA GLY A 228 -16.67 -14.16 10.56
C GLY A 228 -15.16 -14.06 10.43
N LYS A 229 -14.55 -15.18 10.09
CA LYS A 229 -13.13 -15.30 9.76
C LYS A 229 -13.00 -15.81 8.34
N ARG A 230 -12.01 -15.30 7.61
CA ARG A 230 -11.76 -15.75 6.24
C ARG A 230 -11.07 -17.12 6.23
N ALA A 231 -11.64 -18.07 5.50
CA ALA A 231 -10.99 -19.34 5.23
C ALA A 231 -9.66 -19.12 4.49
N GLY A 232 -8.61 -19.83 4.91
CA GLY A 232 -7.28 -19.71 4.28
C GLY A 232 -6.59 -18.36 4.47
N ALA A 233 -6.99 -17.55 5.45
CA ALA A 233 -6.35 -16.26 5.76
C ALA A 233 -4.81 -16.36 5.84
N ALA A 234 -4.30 -17.48 6.35
CA ALA A 234 -2.88 -17.74 6.48
C ALA A 234 -2.13 -17.89 5.15
N ILE A 235 -2.75 -18.29 4.03
CA ILE A 235 -2.04 -18.39 2.73
C ILE A 235 -2.27 -17.18 1.82
N ILE A 236 -3.38 -16.46 1.99
CA ILE A 236 -3.75 -15.35 1.12
C ILE A 236 -2.68 -14.25 1.16
N GLY A 237 -2.16 -13.84 0.01
CA GLY A 237 -1.09 -12.86 -0.09
C GLY A 237 -0.06 -13.20 -1.16
N GLN A 238 1.11 -12.57 -1.04
CA GLN A 238 2.24 -12.75 -1.95
C GLN A 238 3.37 -13.45 -1.20
N TRP A 239 3.96 -14.45 -1.83
CA TRP A 239 5.03 -15.29 -1.30
C TRP A 239 6.15 -15.34 -2.33
N GLU A 240 7.33 -14.89 -1.92
CA GLU A 240 8.54 -15.16 -2.69
C GLU A 240 9.00 -16.57 -2.35
N LEU A 241 9.05 -17.43 -3.36
CA LEU A 241 9.46 -18.81 -3.25
C LEU A 241 10.88 -18.95 -3.77
N GLU A 242 11.72 -19.64 -3.03
CA GLU A 242 13.03 -20.13 -3.43
C GLU A 242 12.94 -21.64 -3.65
N ILE A 243 13.15 -22.06 -4.89
CA ILE A 243 13.07 -23.45 -5.34
C ILE A 243 14.49 -23.92 -5.57
N THR A 244 14.91 -24.96 -4.85
CA THR A 244 16.26 -25.51 -4.92
C THR A 244 16.24 -26.88 -5.59
N SER A 245 17.03 -27.01 -6.64
CA SER A 245 17.32 -28.27 -7.34
C SER A 245 18.83 -28.49 -7.44
N ASP A 246 19.24 -29.67 -7.92
CA ASP A 246 20.66 -30.01 -8.12
C ASP A 246 21.36 -29.07 -9.11
N SER A 247 20.60 -28.45 -10.02
CA SER A 247 21.05 -27.44 -10.99
C SER A 247 21.11 -26.00 -10.46
N GLY A 248 20.75 -25.78 -9.18
CA GLY A 248 20.79 -24.48 -8.52
C GLY A 248 19.45 -24.03 -7.93
N SER A 249 19.46 -22.83 -7.34
CA SER A 249 18.28 -22.19 -6.75
C SER A 249 17.69 -21.13 -7.67
N ARG A 250 16.36 -21.10 -7.79
CA ARG A 250 15.64 -20.04 -8.50
C ARG A 250 14.51 -19.46 -7.66
N LYS A 251 14.21 -18.18 -7.90
CA LYS A 251 13.09 -17.49 -7.24
C LYS A 251 11.85 -17.44 -8.12
N GLN A 252 10.68 -17.56 -7.50
CA GLN A 252 9.38 -17.38 -8.14
C GLN A 252 8.36 -16.74 -7.20
N LEU A 253 7.31 -16.12 -7.72
CA LEU A 253 6.27 -15.49 -6.94
C LEU A 253 5.00 -16.36 -6.91
N LEU A 254 4.55 -16.76 -5.74
CA LEU A 254 3.20 -17.29 -5.53
C LEU A 254 2.30 -16.18 -4.99
N ARG A 255 1.21 -15.90 -5.70
CA ARG A 255 0.18 -14.95 -5.28
C ARG A 255 -1.14 -15.67 -5.08
N VAL A 256 -1.58 -15.81 -3.84
CA VAL A 256 -2.86 -16.42 -3.49
C VAL A 256 -3.91 -15.32 -3.26
N LEU A 257 -5.01 -15.41 -3.98
CA LEU A 257 -6.11 -14.46 -3.99
C LEU A 257 -7.14 -14.78 -2.90
N PRO A 258 -8.00 -13.82 -2.52
CA PRO A 258 -8.99 -14.00 -1.45
C PRO A 258 -9.96 -15.18 -1.62
N ASP A 259 -10.23 -15.62 -2.85
CA ASP A 259 -11.06 -16.79 -3.18
C ASP A 259 -10.28 -18.11 -3.25
N LEU A 260 -9.00 -18.10 -2.85
CA LEU A 260 -8.07 -19.23 -2.89
C LEU A 260 -7.69 -19.68 -4.30
N SER A 261 -8.07 -18.96 -5.35
CA SER A 261 -7.33 -19.04 -6.61
C SER A 261 -5.94 -18.42 -6.43
N ALA A 262 -4.99 -18.76 -7.30
CA ALA A 262 -3.63 -18.24 -7.18
C ALA A 262 -2.96 -18.04 -8.54
N ARG A 263 -1.76 -17.46 -8.49
CA ARG A 263 -0.82 -17.43 -9.59
C ARG A 263 0.57 -17.82 -9.13
N TYR A 264 1.22 -18.68 -9.89
CA TYR A 264 2.63 -19.02 -9.72
C TYR A 264 3.42 -18.44 -10.90
N GLY A 265 4.13 -17.34 -10.66
CA GLY A 265 4.59 -16.45 -11.73
C GLY A 265 3.40 -15.94 -12.55
N ALA A 266 3.41 -16.24 -13.85
CA ALA A 266 2.31 -15.92 -14.76
C ALA A 266 1.23 -17.00 -14.84
N ILE A 267 1.50 -18.22 -14.34
CA ILE A 267 0.64 -19.39 -14.47
C ILE A 267 -0.54 -19.26 -13.50
N SER A 268 -1.75 -19.45 -14.01
CA SER A 268 -2.97 -19.46 -13.18
C SER A 268 -3.09 -20.77 -12.41
N ILE A 269 -3.55 -20.68 -11.16
CA ILE A 269 -3.91 -21.81 -10.33
C ILE A 269 -5.38 -21.59 -9.97
N GLU A 270 -6.24 -22.53 -10.36
CA GLU A 270 -7.68 -22.40 -10.12
C GLU A 270 -8.02 -22.42 -8.63
N LYS A 271 -7.34 -23.29 -7.88
CA LYS A 271 -7.61 -23.50 -6.46
C LYS A 271 -6.35 -23.91 -5.71
N VAL A 272 -6.19 -23.33 -4.52
CA VAL A 272 -5.24 -23.74 -3.49
C VAL A 272 -6.01 -24.46 -2.41
N ASP A 273 -5.71 -25.75 -2.22
CA ASP A 273 -6.28 -26.57 -1.16
C ASP A 273 -5.58 -26.30 0.17
N ILE A 274 -6.37 -26.22 1.23
CA ILE A 274 -5.91 -25.89 2.58
C ILE A 274 -6.56 -26.86 3.56
N ASP A 275 -5.71 -27.52 4.34
CA ASP A 275 -6.12 -28.35 5.46
C ASP A 275 -5.25 -28.03 6.69
N GLY A 276 -5.82 -27.26 7.61
CA GLY A 276 -5.09 -26.65 8.71
C GLY A 276 -3.93 -25.79 8.22
N ASN A 277 -2.70 -26.25 8.45
CA ASN A 277 -1.48 -25.59 7.98
C ASN A 277 -0.94 -26.18 6.67
N ASN A 278 -1.50 -27.29 6.19
CA ASN A 278 -1.09 -27.90 4.93
C ASN A 278 -1.67 -27.11 3.76
N VAL A 279 -0.87 -26.97 2.71
CA VAL A 279 -1.22 -26.28 1.47
C VAL A 279 -0.85 -27.15 0.31
N ALA A 280 -1.77 -27.30 -0.65
CA ALA A 280 -1.48 -27.95 -1.91
C ALA A 280 -2.11 -27.19 -3.06
N PHE A 281 -1.49 -27.30 -4.23
CA PHE A 281 -2.13 -26.91 -5.48
C PHE A 281 -1.57 -27.74 -6.62
N LYS A 282 -2.34 -27.84 -7.69
CA LYS A 282 -1.90 -28.39 -8.97
C LYS A 282 -2.27 -27.42 -10.07
N THR A 283 -1.43 -27.34 -11.08
CA THR A 283 -1.70 -26.59 -12.30
C THR A 283 -0.93 -27.22 -13.44
N THR A 284 -1.31 -26.84 -14.64
CA THR A 284 -0.72 -27.34 -15.88
C THR A 284 -0.26 -26.14 -16.70
N LEU A 285 0.98 -26.22 -17.19
CA LEU A 285 1.55 -25.23 -18.10
C LEU A 285 1.56 -25.81 -19.50
N GLU A 286 1.02 -25.07 -20.44
CA GLU A 286 1.14 -25.34 -21.87
C GLU A 286 2.30 -24.50 -22.45
N PHE A 287 3.18 -25.13 -23.21
CA PHE A 287 4.30 -24.50 -23.89
C PHE A 287 4.46 -25.13 -25.28
N GLY A 288 4.04 -24.40 -26.32
CA GLY A 288 3.88 -24.98 -27.65
C GLY A 288 2.88 -26.14 -27.61
N ASP A 289 3.28 -27.29 -28.15
CA ASP A 289 2.47 -28.52 -28.15
C ASP A 289 2.71 -29.41 -26.90
N GLN A 290 3.47 -28.91 -25.93
CA GLN A 290 3.83 -29.66 -24.72
C GLN A 290 3.08 -29.17 -23.49
N THR A 291 2.73 -30.13 -22.64
CA THR A 291 2.00 -29.90 -21.40
C THR A 291 2.86 -30.33 -20.21
N PHE A 292 3.01 -29.46 -19.22
CA PHE A 292 3.82 -29.67 -18.03
C PHE A 292 2.97 -29.54 -16.78
N ASP A 293 2.81 -30.64 -16.05
CA ASP A 293 2.13 -30.61 -14.75
C ASP A 293 3.06 -30.08 -13.66
N ILE A 294 2.50 -29.23 -12.82
CA ILE A 294 3.17 -28.61 -11.68
C ILE A 294 2.29 -28.85 -10.45
N GLY A 295 2.81 -29.62 -9.50
CA GLY A 295 2.20 -29.81 -8.19
C GLY A 295 3.01 -29.12 -7.11
N PHE A 296 2.36 -28.57 -6.10
CA PHE A 296 3.00 -28.14 -4.86
C PHE A 296 2.32 -28.80 -3.68
N THR A 297 3.11 -29.26 -2.72
CA THR A 297 2.63 -29.66 -1.40
C THR A 297 3.52 -29.06 -0.33
N GLY A 298 2.93 -28.52 0.73
CA GLY A 298 3.72 -27.84 1.75
C GLY A 298 2.90 -27.44 2.97
N ARG A 299 3.53 -26.63 3.81
CA ARG A 299 2.99 -26.16 5.09
C ARG A 299 3.31 -24.70 5.32
N ILE A 300 2.38 -24.00 5.96
CA ILE A 300 2.58 -22.63 6.43
C ILE A 300 2.88 -22.65 7.92
N LYS A 301 3.90 -21.89 8.31
CA LYS A 301 4.15 -21.52 9.70
C LYS A 301 4.41 -20.02 9.76
N ALA A 302 3.43 -19.27 10.26
CA ALA A 302 3.45 -17.81 10.33
C ALA A 302 3.72 -17.14 8.95
N MET A 303 4.91 -16.59 8.76
CA MET A 303 5.32 -15.85 7.56
C MET A 303 6.20 -16.69 6.63
N LYS A 304 6.35 -17.99 6.92
CA LYS A 304 7.12 -18.94 6.13
C LYS A 304 6.21 -20.00 5.53
N LEU A 305 6.52 -20.36 4.29
CA LEU A 305 5.96 -21.47 3.54
C LEU A 305 7.11 -22.44 3.25
N SER A 306 6.89 -23.74 3.46
CA SER A 306 7.90 -24.75 3.15
C SER A 306 7.22 -25.96 2.53
N GLY A 307 7.85 -26.58 1.54
CA GLY A 307 7.26 -27.72 0.87
C GLY A 307 8.11 -28.20 -0.28
N GLU A 308 7.45 -28.85 -1.23
CA GLU A 308 8.06 -29.41 -2.42
C GLU A 308 7.20 -29.05 -3.64
N ILE A 309 7.88 -28.77 -4.74
CA ILE A 309 7.26 -28.62 -6.05
C ILE A 309 7.64 -29.83 -6.90
N THR A 310 6.65 -30.48 -7.50
CA THR A 310 6.81 -31.66 -8.34
C THR A 310 6.47 -31.28 -9.77
N THR A 311 7.35 -31.67 -10.69
CA THR A 311 7.17 -31.50 -12.14
C THR A 311 7.53 -32.81 -12.85
N SER A 312 7.30 -32.89 -14.16
CA SER A 312 7.77 -34.01 -14.97
C SER A 312 9.30 -34.21 -14.93
N ARG A 313 10.08 -33.19 -14.55
CA ARG A 313 11.54 -33.25 -14.41
C ARG A 313 12.01 -33.66 -13.00
N GLY A 314 11.08 -33.95 -12.08
CA GLY A 314 11.38 -34.33 -10.71
C GLY A 314 10.83 -33.36 -9.67
N THR A 315 11.22 -33.61 -8.42
CA THR A 315 10.76 -32.87 -7.24
C THR A 315 11.88 -31.95 -6.73
N SER A 316 11.53 -30.72 -6.35
CA SER A 316 12.46 -29.73 -5.82
C SER A 316 11.95 -29.16 -4.50
N LYS A 317 12.86 -28.89 -3.57
CA LYS A 317 12.51 -28.30 -2.28
C LYS A 317 12.17 -26.83 -2.47
N VAL A 318 11.15 -26.38 -1.75
CA VAL A 318 10.66 -25.01 -1.77
C VAL A 318 10.70 -24.44 -0.36
N THR A 319 11.34 -23.29 -0.22
CA THR A 319 11.13 -22.40 0.92
C THR A 319 10.48 -21.12 0.41
N GLY A 320 9.68 -20.47 1.24
CA GLY A 320 8.95 -19.29 0.83
C GLY A 320 8.78 -18.32 1.98
N GLU A 321 8.90 -17.04 1.67
CA GLU A 321 8.69 -15.96 2.62
C GLU A 321 7.57 -15.06 2.13
N ARG A 322 6.67 -14.70 3.05
CA ARG A 322 5.60 -13.77 2.70
C ARG A 322 6.20 -12.41 2.39
N ARG A 323 6.01 -11.92 1.16
CA ARG A 323 6.34 -10.55 0.80
C ARG A 323 5.49 -9.62 1.65
N ARG A 324 6.15 -8.89 2.56
CA ARG A 324 5.52 -7.79 3.25
C ARG A 324 5.17 -6.77 2.18
N ARG A 325 3.86 -6.49 1.99
CA ARG A 325 3.49 -5.24 1.33
C ARG A 325 4.23 -4.15 2.08
N THR A 326 5.01 -3.34 1.38
CA THR A 326 5.27 -1.97 1.85
C THR A 326 3.91 -1.47 2.30
N PRO A 327 3.72 -1.12 3.59
CA PRO A 327 2.43 -0.74 4.11
C PRO A 327 1.77 0.20 3.11
N ALA A 328 0.54 -0.09 2.71
CA ALA A 328 -0.17 0.67 1.69
C ALA A 328 -0.38 2.09 2.20
N LYS A 329 0.64 2.95 2.06
CA LYS A 329 0.83 4.20 2.80
C LYS A 329 0.67 4.00 4.32
N PRO A 330 1.63 4.40 5.19
CA PRO A 330 1.19 4.82 6.53
C PRO A 330 0.04 5.80 6.30
N ASN A 331 -1.06 5.74 7.05
CA ASN A 331 -2.23 6.62 6.91
C ASN A 331 -1.82 8.09 6.72
N THR A 332 -1.45 8.46 5.49
CA THR A 332 -1.06 9.80 5.13
C THR A 332 -2.38 10.42 4.77
N THR A 333 -2.85 11.28 5.65
CA THR A 333 -3.93 12.22 5.40
C THR A 333 -3.81 12.68 3.96
N ARG A 334 -4.88 12.48 3.19
CA ARG A 334 -5.01 12.92 1.80
C ARG A 334 -4.50 14.36 1.73
N LEU A 335 -3.34 14.59 1.09
CA LEU A 335 -2.76 15.93 0.92
C LEU A 335 -3.85 16.84 0.34
N ARG A 336 -4.40 17.73 1.17
CA ARG A 336 -5.39 18.71 0.73
C ARG A 336 -4.64 19.84 0.04
N LYS A 337 -5.18 20.34 -1.06
CA LYS A 337 -4.75 21.61 -1.65
C LYS A 337 -5.20 22.68 -0.64
N THR A 338 -4.29 23.12 0.23
CA THR A 338 -4.57 24.20 1.18
C THR A 338 -4.65 25.53 0.42
N SER A 339 -5.61 26.39 0.78
CA SER A 339 -5.83 27.71 0.15
C SER A 339 -4.91 28.81 0.68
N ARG A 340 -4.14 28.54 1.75
CA ARG A 340 -3.33 29.51 2.49
C ARG A 340 -1.84 29.25 2.33
N ARG A 341 -1.05 30.32 2.15
CA ARG A 341 0.43 30.27 2.11
C ARG A 341 1.00 30.22 3.55
N PRO A 342 2.17 29.60 3.77
CA PRO A 342 2.80 29.58 5.10
C PRO A 342 3.06 30.99 5.63
N ASP A 343 2.79 31.22 6.91
CA ASP A 343 2.97 32.52 7.56
C ASP A 343 4.46 32.80 7.90
N ILE A 344 5.34 31.79 7.86
CA ILE A 344 6.78 31.89 8.18
C ILE A 344 7.63 31.11 7.16
N LEU A 345 8.86 31.57 6.93
CA LEU A 345 9.90 30.81 6.21
C LEU A 345 10.41 29.63 7.05
N TYR A 346 10.78 28.55 6.37
CA TYR A 346 11.31 27.37 7.05
C TYR A 346 12.78 27.57 7.43
N VAL A 347 13.05 27.57 8.74
CA VAL A 347 14.38 27.43 9.33
C VAL A 347 14.34 26.25 10.30
N PRO A 348 15.20 25.23 10.15
CA PRO A 348 15.20 24.10 11.05
C PRO A 348 15.87 24.39 12.40
N THR A 349 15.36 23.78 13.48
CA THR A 349 16.07 23.71 14.76
C THR A 349 17.32 22.81 14.65
N PRO A 350 18.52 23.25 15.08
CA PRO A 350 19.71 22.41 15.14
C PRO A 350 19.50 21.13 15.98
N GLN A 351 20.18 20.04 15.62
CA GLN A 351 19.85 18.72 16.16
C GLN A 351 20.15 18.59 17.67
N ASP A 352 21.23 19.19 18.13
CA ASP A 352 21.58 19.30 19.55
C ASP A 352 20.53 20.08 20.36
N VAL A 353 19.98 21.15 19.79
CA VAL A 353 18.86 21.90 20.38
C VAL A 353 17.60 21.03 20.42
N VAL A 354 17.29 20.27 19.37
CA VAL A 354 16.18 19.30 19.37
C VAL A 354 16.33 18.28 20.50
N ASP A 355 17.53 17.72 20.66
CA ASP A 355 17.83 16.77 21.73
C ASP A 355 17.61 17.40 23.11
N LYS A 356 18.05 18.65 23.31
CA LYS A 356 17.85 19.39 24.56
C LYS A 356 16.41 19.79 24.82
N MET A 357 15.63 20.15 23.80
CA MET A 357 14.19 20.41 23.95
C MET A 357 13.45 19.18 24.48
N LEU A 358 13.71 18.00 23.89
CA LEU A 358 13.05 16.76 24.28
C LEU A 358 13.52 16.25 25.65
N GLU A 359 14.80 16.45 25.98
CA GLU A 359 15.36 16.18 27.32
C GLU A 359 14.73 17.08 28.38
N LEU A 360 14.63 18.38 28.12
CA LEU A 360 14.05 19.38 29.03
C LEU A 360 12.56 19.10 29.30
N ALA A 361 11.83 18.67 28.27
CA ALA A 361 10.43 18.24 28.39
C ALA A 361 10.28 16.85 29.02
N GLN A 362 11.38 16.16 29.37
CA GLN A 362 11.39 14.84 29.98
C GLN A 362 10.48 13.86 29.22
N VAL A 363 10.66 13.78 27.90
CA VAL A 363 9.84 12.91 27.04
C VAL A 363 10.05 11.45 27.41
N THR A 364 8.96 10.71 27.52
CA THR A 364 8.93 9.28 27.84
C THR A 364 8.20 8.50 26.76
N LYS A 365 8.31 7.17 26.76
CA LYS A 365 7.59 6.28 25.82
C LYS A 365 6.06 6.42 25.87
N ASP A 366 5.52 6.88 27.01
CA ASP A 366 4.08 6.99 27.24
C ASP A 366 3.52 8.33 26.72
N ASP A 367 4.40 9.22 26.26
CA ASP A 367 4.03 10.51 25.73
C ASP A 367 3.43 10.47 24.32
N LEU A 368 2.53 11.44 24.08
CA LEU A 368 2.07 11.86 22.78
C LEU A 368 2.62 13.26 22.49
N VAL A 369 3.68 13.32 21.69
CA VAL A 369 4.38 14.55 21.30
C VAL A 369 3.72 15.17 20.07
N TYR A 370 3.32 16.43 20.14
CA TYR A 370 2.87 17.22 18.98
C TYR A 370 3.93 18.26 18.63
N ASP A 371 4.29 18.31 17.35
CA ASP A 371 5.20 19.32 16.82
C ASP A 371 4.44 20.24 15.87
N LEU A 372 4.30 21.51 16.25
CA LEU A 372 3.48 22.50 15.55
C LEU A 372 4.36 23.32 14.60
N GLY A 373 4.23 23.08 13.29
CA GLY A 373 5.16 23.59 12.29
C GLY A 373 6.34 22.64 12.08
N CYS A 374 6.06 21.34 11.92
CA CYS A 374 7.08 20.29 12.06
C CYS A 374 8.18 20.29 11.00
N GLY A 375 8.05 21.05 9.90
CA GLY A 375 9.13 21.22 8.94
C GLY A 375 9.53 19.91 8.26
N ASP A 376 10.82 19.54 8.38
CA ASP A 376 11.33 18.25 7.91
C ASP A 376 11.10 17.08 8.87
N GLY A 377 10.35 17.28 9.96
CA GLY A 377 9.96 16.25 10.92
C GLY A 377 11.05 15.82 11.90
N ARG A 378 12.21 16.50 11.96
CA ARG A 378 13.33 16.08 12.82
C ARG A 378 12.95 15.90 14.30
N ILE A 379 12.08 16.75 14.85
CA ILE A 379 11.70 16.69 16.27
C ILE A 379 10.85 15.43 16.53
N VAL A 380 9.78 15.22 15.77
CA VAL A 380 8.93 14.01 15.92
C VAL A 380 9.67 12.72 15.60
N VAL A 381 10.62 12.74 14.66
CA VAL A 381 11.50 11.60 14.37
C VAL A 381 12.43 11.32 15.54
N THR A 382 13.09 12.34 16.09
CA THR A 382 14.01 12.19 17.23
C THR A 382 13.26 11.70 18.46
N ALA A 383 12.08 12.27 18.74
CA ALA A 383 11.23 11.87 19.85
C ALA A 383 10.89 10.37 19.79
N ALA A 384 10.41 9.90 18.64
CA ALA A 384 10.08 8.50 18.44
C ALA A 384 11.31 7.56 18.48
N LYS A 385 12.44 7.94 17.87
CA LYS A 385 13.65 7.10 17.84
C LYS A 385 14.28 6.96 19.23
N LYS A 386 14.39 8.06 19.98
CA LYS A 386 15.14 8.12 21.24
C LYS A 386 14.30 7.66 22.43
N TYR A 387 13.01 8.02 22.46
CA TYR A 387 12.15 7.76 23.60
C TYR A 387 11.05 6.71 23.35
N GLY A 388 10.86 6.27 22.10
CA GLY A 388 9.82 5.28 21.75
C GLY A 388 8.39 5.80 21.88
N CYS A 389 8.22 7.12 22.00
CA CYS A 389 6.92 7.77 22.20
C CYS A 389 6.13 7.86 20.89
N LYS A 390 4.83 8.13 20.99
CA LYS A 390 4.02 8.48 19.81
C LYS A 390 4.24 9.95 19.50
N ALA A 391 4.33 10.30 18.22
CA ALA A 391 4.51 11.68 17.81
C ALA A 391 3.65 12.06 16.60
N ILE A 392 3.16 13.29 16.56
CA ILE A 392 2.43 13.86 15.43
C ILE A 392 3.03 15.20 15.01
N GLY A 393 3.54 15.27 13.78
CA GLY A 393 4.00 16.52 13.18
C GLY A 393 2.89 17.18 12.35
N TYR A 394 2.68 18.47 12.55
CA TYR A 394 1.71 19.28 11.82
C TYR A 394 2.43 20.35 11.01
N ASP A 395 2.20 20.42 9.70
CA ASP A 395 2.78 21.48 8.86
C ASP A 395 1.84 21.87 7.71
N ILE A 396 1.66 23.17 7.48
CA ILE A 396 0.76 23.69 6.44
C ILE A 396 1.36 23.55 5.04
N ALA A 397 2.70 23.57 4.93
CA ALA A 397 3.44 23.59 3.69
C ALA A 397 3.59 22.17 3.12
N ARG A 398 2.97 21.94 1.96
CA ARG A 398 3.03 20.65 1.24
C ARG A 398 4.46 20.16 0.95
N LYS A 399 5.43 21.07 0.80
CA LYS A 399 6.85 20.69 0.62
C LYS A 399 7.41 20.08 1.91
N ARG A 400 7.21 20.73 3.06
CA ARG A 400 7.64 20.29 4.39
C ARG A 400 7.02 18.95 4.78
N VAL A 401 5.70 18.83 4.61
CA VAL A 401 5.01 17.55 4.85
C VAL A 401 5.60 16.39 4.03
N ARG A 402 6.00 16.61 2.78
CA ARG A 402 6.64 15.58 1.96
C ARG A 402 8.02 15.20 2.48
N GLU A 403 8.83 16.19 2.86
CA GLU A 403 10.16 15.96 3.42
C GLU A 403 10.09 15.24 4.78
N SER A 404 9.17 15.66 5.65
CA SER A 404 8.89 15.03 6.93
C SER A 404 8.45 13.57 6.81
N LEU A 405 7.55 13.28 5.87
CA LEU A 405 7.16 11.90 5.57
C LEU A 405 8.35 11.05 5.10
N ALA A 406 9.23 11.59 4.25
CA ALA A 406 10.42 10.90 3.80
C ALA A 406 11.41 10.63 4.96
N ASN A 407 11.57 11.58 5.88
CA ASN A 407 12.43 11.43 7.05
C ASN A 407 11.89 10.41 8.06
N VAL A 408 10.57 10.37 8.27
CA VAL A 408 9.90 9.34 9.08
C VAL A 408 10.13 7.94 8.50
N GLU A 409 10.04 7.81 7.19
CA GLU A 409 10.28 6.54 6.48
C GLU A 409 11.75 6.12 6.54
N LYS A 410 12.68 7.02 6.20
CA LYS A 410 14.13 6.80 6.27
C LYS A 410 14.58 6.37 7.67
N SER A 411 13.91 6.89 8.70
CA SER A 411 14.20 6.58 10.11
C SER A 411 13.48 5.34 10.65
N ASN A 412 12.64 4.69 9.84
CA ASN A 412 11.85 3.50 10.20
C ASN A 412 10.95 3.69 11.44
N VAL A 413 10.45 4.91 11.68
CA VAL A 413 9.59 5.25 12.83
C VAL A 413 8.12 5.47 12.47
N GLY A 414 7.70 5.12 11.25
CA GLY A 414 6.32 5.33 10.78
C GLY A 414 5.23 4.57 11.56
N HIS A 415 5.61 3.64 12.45
CA HIS A 415 4.69 2.98 13.37
C HIS A 415 4.39 3.81 14.63
N LEU A 416 5.22 4.80 14.96
CA LEU A 416 5.09 5.73 16.08
C LEU A 416 4.74 7.16 15.65
N VAL A 417 5.20 7.56 14.46
CA VAL A 417 5.08 8.94 13.97
C VAL A 417 3.99 9.08 12.91
N ARG A 418 3.21 10.16 13.00
CA ARG A 418 2.25 10.59 11.96
C ARG A 418 2.54 12.03 11.53
N ILE A 419 2.44 12.30 10.23
CA ILE A 419 2.56 13.68 9.70
C ILE A 419 1.22 14.11 9.10
N LYS A 420 0.78 15.32 9.41
CA LYS A 420 -0.49 15.89 8.95
C LYS A 420 -0.29 17.25 8.31
N GLN A 421 -0.92 17.45 7.15
CA GLN A 421 -0.97 18.74 6.48
C GLN A 421 -2.16 19.55 6.98
N GLU A 422 -1.99 20.31 8.06
CA GLU A 422 -3.06 21.06 8.72
C GLU A 422 -2.54 22.43 9.21
N ASP A 423 -3.46 23.37 9.41
CA ASP A 423 -3.18 24.67 10.01
C ASP A 423 -3.16 24.52 11.53
N VAL A 424 -2.03 24.81 12.16
CA VAL A 424 -1.80 24.66 13.61
C VAL A 424 -2.76 25.48 14.46
N PHE A 425 -3.32 26.57 13.93
CA PHE A 425 -4.28 27.43 14.64
C PHE A 425 -5.71 26.88 14.66
N THR A 426 -5.94 25.75 14.00
CA THR A 426 -7.27 25.10 13.89
C THR A 426 -7.34 23.75 14.62
N LEU A 427 -6.28 23.39 15.34
CA LEU A 427 -6.12 22.06 15.89
C LEU A 427 -6.78 21.92 17.27
N ASP A 428 -7.19 20.70 17.58
CA ASP A 428 -7.46 20.28 18.95
C ASP A 428 -6.17 19.72 19.56
N LEU A 429 -5.56 20.50 20.47
CA LEU A 429 -4.30 20.16 21.14
C LEU A 429 -4.51 19.36 22.43
N SER A 430 -5.74 19.20 22.93
CA SER A 430 -6.06 18.64 24.25
C SER A 430 -5.53 17.21 24.53
N LYS A 431 -5.18 16.48 23.47
CA LYS A 431 -4.65 15.12 23.56
C LYS A 431 -3.14 15.04 23.76
N ALA A 432 -2.40 16.11 23.47
CA ALA A 432 -0.95 16.11 23.57
C ALA A 432 -0.50 16.12 25.04
N SER A 433 0.53 15.32 25.34
CA SER A 433 1.22 15.37 26.63
C SER A 433 2.49 16.23 26.57
N VAL A 434 3.05 16.40 25.36
CA VAL A 434 4.17 17.30 25.08
C VAL A 434 3.91 18.06 23.78
N ILE A 435 4.18 19.37 23.77
CA ILE A 435 4.13 20.21 22.58
C ILE A 435 5.51 20.83 22.33
N THR A 436 5.99 20.77 21.10
CA THR A 436 7.22 21.43 20.65
C THR A 436 6.89 22.56 19.68
N LEU A 437 7.55 23.70 19.86
CA LEU A 437 7.35 24.92 19.09
C LEU A 437 8.69 25.46 18.58
N TYR A 438 8.72 25.84 17.30
CA TYR A 438 9.71 26.77 16.76
C TYR A 438 9.03 27.63 15.70
N LEU A 439 8.37 28.70 16.16
CA LEU A 439 7.54 29.59 15.34
C LEU A 439 8.07 31.03 15.42
N LEU A 440 7.22 31.99 15.77
CA LEU A 440 7.53 33.38 16.09
C LEU A 440 6.77 33.76 17.36
N PRO A 441 7.22 34.78 18.13
CA PRO A 441 6.57 35.16 19.39
C PRO A 441 5.07 35.43 19.27
N GLU A 442 4.64 36.13 18.22
CA GLU A 442 3.23 36.47 17.99
C GLU A 442 2.38 35.22 17.71
N LEU A 443 2.97 34.21 17.07
CA LEU A 443 2.29 32.95 16.79
C LEU A 443 2.18 32.08 18.04
N ASN A 444 3.19 32.09 18.90
CA ASN A 444 3.13 31.40 20.20
C ASN A 444 2.00 31.97 21.06
N VAL A 445 1.87 33.30 21.14
CA VAL A 445 0.77 33.96 21.86
C VAL A 445 -0.59 33.58 21.27
N ARG A 446 -0.72 33.55 19.94
CA ARG A 446 -1.96 33.14 19.27
C ARG A 446 -2.37 31.68 19.56
N LEU A 447 -1.42 30.82 19.95
CA LEU A 447 -1.71 29.44 20.33
C LEU A 447 -2.22 29.29 21.78
N ILE A 448 -2.06 30.29 22.66
CA ILE A 448 -2.45 30.23 24.08
C ILE A 448 -3.83 29.62 24.29
N PRO A 449 -4.92 30.05 23.60
CA PRO A 449 -6.25 29.51 23.86
C PRO A 449 -6.41 28.01 23.54
N GLN A 450 -5.55 27.45 22.70
CA GLN A 450 -5.51 26.01 22.43
C GLN A 450 -4.62 25.28 23.44
N LEU A 451 -3.53 25.91 23.89
CA LEU A 451 -2.59 25.37 24.87
C LEU A 451 -3.21 25.29 26.28
N GLU A 452 -4.10 26.23 26.64
CA GLU A 452 -4.85 26.17 27.90
C GLU A 452 -5.77 24.95 28.02
N LYS A 453 -6.14 24.33 26.89
CA LYS A 453 -6.98 23.12 26.85
C LYS A 453 -6.19 21.83 27.07
N LEU A 454 -4.89 21.93 27.29
CA LEU A 454 -4.07 20.78 27.60
C LEU A 454 -4.41 20.21 28.97
N LYS A 455 -4.14 18.92 29.14
CA LYS A 455 -4.28 18.27 30.44
C LYS A 455 -3.25 18.85 31.42
N PRO A 456 -3.60 18.99 32.71
CA PRO A 456 -2.62 19.32 33.74
C PRO A 456 -1.40 18.38 33.66
N GLY A 457 -0.19 18.95 33.74
CA GLY A 457 1.07 18.23 33.59
C GLY A 457 1.58 18.09 32.15
N SER A 458 0.80 18.47 31.13
CA SER A 458 1.32 18.57 29.75
C SER A 458 2.43 19.62 29.67
N ARG A 459 3.51 19.32 28.95
CA ARG A 459 4.69 20.19 28.84
C ARG A 459 4.75 20.85 27.47
N ILE A 460 5.14 22.11 27.42
CA ILE A 460 5.32 22.87 26.19
C ILE A 460 6.77 23.33 26.17
N VAL A 461 7.48 23.05 25.08
CA VAL A 461 8.87 23.46 24.88
C VAL A 461 9.01 24.29 23.61
N SER A 462 9.59 25.48 23.71
CA SER A 462 9.75 26.42 22.60
C SER A 462 11.22 26.77 22.37
N HIS A 463 11.63 26.81 21.10
CA HIS A 463 12.95 27.22 20.65
C HIS A 463 12.97 28.72 20.31
N ASP A 464 13.93 29.44 20.90
CA ASP A 464 14.25 30.88 20.78
C ASP A 464 13.15 31.90 21.13
N PHE A 465 11.88 31.50 21.07
CA PHE A 465 10.75 32.40 21.23
C PHE A 465 9.92 32.07 22.47
N ASP A 466 9.72 33.08 23.30
CA ASP A 466 8.87 33.05 24.49
C ASP A 466 7.36 33.10 24.12
N MET A 467 6.49 33.06 25.12
CA MET A 467 5.04 33.20 25.01
C MET A 467 4.60 34.38 25.90
N LYS A 468 4.64 35.59 25.33
CA LYS A 468 4.38 36.84 26.06
C LYS A 468 3.10 36.75 26.89
N GLY A 469 3.18 37.15 28.16
CA GLY A 469 2.08 37.08 29.12
C GLY A 469 1.92 35.71 29.79
N VAL A 470 2.82 34.75 29.54
CA VAL A 470 2.82 33.43 30.18
C VAL A 470 4.21 33.12 30.75
N LYS A 471 4.31 33.06 32.08
CA LYS A 471 5.58 32.84 32.77
C LYS A 471 6.13 31.42 32.54
N PRO A 472 7.35 31.25 32.00
CA PRO A 472 7.97 29.93 31.85
C PRO A 472 8.38 29.32 33.19
N ASP A 473 8.32 28.00 33.26
CA ASP A 473 8.82 27.23 34.41
C ASP A 473 10.35 27.14 34.39
N LYS A 474 10.95 27.06 33.20
CA LYS A 474 12.40 27.00 33.02
C LYS A 474 12.83 27.63 31.70
N VAL A 475 13.98 28.29 31.73
CA VAL A 475 14.64 28.85 30.55
C VAL A 475 16.09 28.37 30.58
N ILE A 476 16.58 27.80 29.48
CA ILE A 476 17.97 27.35 29.35
C ILE A 476 18.60 27.94 28.09
N LYS A 477 19.93 28.08 28.12
CA LYS A 477 20.76 28.39 26.97
C LYS A 477 21.40 27.11 26.44
N VAL A 478 21.37 26.90 25.13
CA VAL A 478 21.96 25.76 24.44
C VAL A 478 22.92 26.29 23.39
N HIS A 479 24.18 25.89 23.49
CA HIS A 479 25.18 26.23 22.48
C HIS A 479 25.13 25.20 21.36
N SER A 480 24.98 25.64 20.11
CA SER A 480 24.97 24.78 18.93
C SER A 480 26.25 24.94 18.13
N SER A 481 26.83 23.81 17.69
CA SER A 481 27.93 23.81 16.72
C SER A 481 27.44 23.89 15.26
N ASP A 482 26.13 23.77 15.05
CA ASP A 482 25.47 23.78 13.73
C ASP A 482 24.52 24.99 13.59
N GLY A 483 24.74 25.85 12.59
CA GLY A 483 23.87 26.97 12.23
C GLY A 483 24.52 28.35 12.26
N ASP A 484 23.76 29.38 11.86
CA ASP A 484 24.25 30.78 11.81
C ASP A 484 24.38 31.44 13.19
N TRP A 485 23.85 30.79 14.24
CA TRP A 485 23.82 31.30 15.62
C TRP A 485 24.44 30.29 16.57
N ALA A 486 25.39 30.73 17.40
CA ALA A 486 26.11 29.85 18.32
C ALA A 486 25.33 29.54 19.61
N GLU A 487 24.37 30.38 20.00
CA GLU A 487 23.59 30.22 21.23
C GLU A 487 22.09 30.31 20.93
N HIS A 488 21.33 29.33 21.44
CA HIS A 488 19.88 29.23 21.37
C HIS A 488 19.26 29.25 22.76
N THR A 489 18.03 29.72 22.87
CA THR A 489 17.27 29.73 24.13
C THR A 489 16.12 28.72 24.05
N VAL A 490 15.94 27.89 25.07
CA VAL A 490 14.84 26.93 25.15
C VAL A 490 13.99 27.22 26.38
N TYR A 491 12.69 27.41 26.15
CA TYR A 491 11.69 27.70 27.18
C TYR A 491 10.84 26.46 27.47
N LEU A 492 10.49 26.24 28.73
CA LEU A 492 9.58 25.17 29.18
C LEU A 492 8.42 25.76 29.98
N TRP A 493 7.21 25.32 29.68
CA TRP A 493 6.01 25.53 30.49
C TRP A 493 5.30 24.21 30.77
N THR A 494 4.53 24.19 31.85
CA THR A 494 3.67 23.08 32.23
C THR A 494 2.23 23.57 32.36
N ALA A 495 1.28 22.86 31.76
CA ALA A 495 -0.13 23.18 31.90
C ALA A 495 -0.63 22.84 33.32
N PRO A 496 -1.53 23.65 33.92
CA PRO A 496 -2.12 24.87 33.38
C PRO A 496 -1.11 26.04 33.32
N LEU A 497 -1.25 26.88 32.29
CA LEU A 497 -0.34 28.00 32.04
C LEU A 497 -0.46 29.09 33.11
N LYS A 498 0.67 29.68 33.50
CA LYS A 498 0.75 30.81 34.43
C LYS A 498 0.64 32.12 33.67
N ILE A 499 -0.60 32.55 33.42
CA ILE A 499 -0.88 33.81 32.72
C ILE A 499 -0.61 34.97 33.68
N GLU A 500 0.24 35.91 33.27
CA GLU A 500 0.44 37.16 33.99
C GLU A 500 -0.73 38.09 33.67
N GLU A 501 -1.52 38.46 34.68
CA GLU A 501 -2.57 39.46 34.50
C GLU A 501 -1.91 40.79 34.11
N ALA A 502 -2.37 41.38 33.01
CA ALA A 502 -1.92 42.71 32.61
C ALA A 502 -2.46 43.73 33.62
N GLU A 503 -1.56 44.46 34.28
CA GLU A 503 -1.91 45.74 34.92
C GLU A 503 -2.34 46.78 33.87
#